data_AF-A0A956N055-F1
#
_entry.id   AF-A0A956N055-F1
#
_cell.length_a   1.000
_cell.length_b   1.000
_cell.length_c   1.000
_cell.angle_alpha   90.00
_cell.angle_beta   90.00
_cell.angle_gamma   90.00
#
_symmetry.space_group_name_H-M   'P 1'
#
loop_
_entity.id
_entity.type
_entity.pdbx_description
1 polymer ?
#
loop_
_entity_poly.entity_id
_entity_poly.type
_entity_poly.pdbx_seq_one_letter_code
_entity_poly.pdbx_strand_id
1 'polypeptide(L)'
;MKVNFWILLLIIFYSCGDNNVYSVIDTLPKQDSTDVCNLENVEAYRVAYTTWKDSSSIRYFIEYIPIISQDGTKIVDYFNRADKKYISDITKKVSEESGKIIEKKIYEVYNKEEANVIFKFKIFEDDGVGGNLALSSFPPTKNQYGKPTISFDLADMYKYVKERDKAAHTYERVFRHEATHLYFGLFHDIENGVSNPSKKYNSYQFDDISGAKVNYKLFNDFIYNGVTYTFITKDNNKNITNNFKVSEFYTKCTAPKYSVGHFISKNCINGLQLIRDKYNTPIRVTSTFRNKTCNTIAGGASESQHMHNNAIDWKFIGVKAGKAQLAYEKDVMSRSTFLQKLLLSGIMGYGSYPGNFNHIDSRVISSGNRSLNGYKYIVWGEFAGSNAYYSSELEFKLHD
;
A
#
# COMPACT_ATOMS: atom_id res chain seq x y z
N MET A 1 53.62 -9.00 -55.62
CA MET A 1 53.23 -7.58 -55.46
C MET A 1 52.04 -7.53 -54.52
N LYS A 2 52.20 -6.90 -53.35
CA LYS A 2 51.16 -6.77 -52.31
C LYS A 2 50.00 -5.89 -52.84
N VAL A 3 48.77 -6.14 -52.38
CA VAL A 3 47.97 -5.23 -51.53
C VAL A 3 46.63 -5.91 -51.17
N ASN A 4 46.41 -6.08 -49.86
CA ASN A 4 45.14 -6.37 -49.19
C ASN A 4 44.18 -5.19 -49.33
N PHE A 5 42.86 -5.40 -49.28
CA PHE A 5 42.01 -4.56 -48.42
C PHE A 5 40.69 -5.27 -48.06
N TRP A 6 40.59 -5.61 -46.78
CA TRP A 6 39.36 -5.98 -46.10
C TRP A 6 38.47 -4.72 -45.99
N ILE A 7 37.21 -4.80 -46.42
CA ILE A 7 36.20 -3.81 -46.03
C ILE A 7 35.58 -4.30 -44.73
N LEU A 8 36.10 -3.76 -43.63
CA LEU A 8 35.47 -3.78 -42.32
C LEU A 8 34.30 -2.78 -42.38
N LEU A 9 33.07 -3.26 -42.29
CA LEU A 9 31.89 -2.40 -42.14
C LEU A 9 31.86 -1.90 -40.69
N LEU A 10 32.58 -0.81 -40.44
CA LEU A 10 32.55 -0.05 -39.20
C LEU A 10 31.20 0.70 -39.14
N ILE A 11 30.19 0.08 -38.51
CA ILE A 11 29.02 0.81 -38.04
C ILE A 11 29.51 1.66 -36.85
N ILE A 12 29.85 2.90 -37.14
CA ILE A 12 30.06 3.92 -36.12
C ILE A 12 28.69 4.19 -35.50
N PHE A 13 28.41 3.56 -34.35
CA PHE A 13 27.39 4.05 -33.43
C PHE A 13 27.89 5.39 -32.88
N TYR A 14 27.57 6.48 -33.56
CA TYR A 14 27.76 7.82 -33.01
C TYR A 14 26.83 7.97 -31.80
N SER A 15 27.40 7.93 -30.59
CA SER A 15 26.71 8.27 -29.34
C SER A 15 26.52 9.80 -29.22
N CYS A 16 25.87 10.41 -30.21
CA CYS A 16 25.58 11.85 -30.21
C CYS A 16 24.29 12.21 -29.43
N GLY A 17 23.55 11.23 -28.91
CA GLY A 17 22.27 11.47 -28.25
C GLY A 17 22.38 12.14 -26.87
N ASP A 18 23.29 11.68 -26.02
CA ASP A 18 23.28 12.04 -24.60
C ASP A 18 23.66 13.52 -24.35
N ASN A 19 24.65 14.06 -25.09
CA ASN A 19 25.08 15.46 -24.93
C ASN A 19 23.99 16.47 -25.29
N ASN A 20 23.08 16.11 -26.22
CA ASN A 20 22.00 17.00 -26.66
C ASN A 20 20.80 17.00 -25.70
N VAL A 21 20.64 15.95 -24.89
CA VAL A 21 19.57 15.89 -23.89
C VAL A 21 19.96 16.68 -22.65
N TYR A 22 21.20 16.49 -22.16
CA TYR A 22 21.73 17.28 -21.04
C TYR A 22 21.74 18.78 -21.36
N SER A 23 22.08 19.18 -22.58
CA SER A 23 22.06 20.61 -22.96
C SER A 23 20.66 21.23 -22.91
N VAL A 24 19.58 20.46 -23.10
CA VAL A 24 18.21 20.94 -22.91
C VAL A 24 17.85 20.94 -21.42
N ILE A 25 18.10 19.83 -20.71
CA ILE A 25 17.79 19.71 -19.27
C ILE A 25 18.50 20.78 -18.45
N ASP A 26 19.77 21.08 -18.74
CA ASP A 26 20.57 22.08 -18.02
C ASP A 26 20.04 23.52 -18.18
N THR A 27 19.18 23.77 -19.17
CA THR A 27 18.56 25.08 -19.41
C THR A 27 17.26 25.27 -18.65
N LEU A 28 16.70 24.19 -18.09
CA LEU A 28 15.47 24.26 -17.31
C LEU A 28 15.76 24.88 -15.93
N PRO A 29 14.81 25.64 -15.36
CA PRO A 29 14.95 26.16 -14.01
C PRO A 29 15.15 25.00 -13.02
N LYS A 30 16.01 25.19 -12.02
CA LYS A 30 16.22 24.18 -10.96
C LYS A 30 15.32 24.50 -9.79
N GLN A 31 14.58 23.50 -9.31
CA GLN A 31 13.78 23.58 -8.10
C GLN A 31 14.38 22.71 -6.99
N ASP A 32 14.18 23.13 -5.74
CA ASP A 32 14.61 22.40 -4.54
C ASP A 32 13.63 21.30 -4.11
N SER A 33 12.76 20.81 -5.01
CA SER A 33 11.74 19.83 -4.60
C SER A 33 12.35 18.44 -4.39
N THR A 34 11.92 17.81 -3.29
CA THR A 34 12.41 16.50 -2.82
C THR A 34 11.30 15.45 -2.79
N ASP A 35 10.13 15.79 -3.33
CA ASP A 35 8.91 14.99 -3.24
C ASP A 35 8.46 14.46 -4.60
N VAL A 36 7.73 13.34 -4.58
CA VAL A 36 7.27 12.66 -5.81
C VAL A 36 6.22 13.48 -6.56
N CYS A 37 5.53 14.38 -5.85
CA CYS A 37 4.46 15.24 -6.36
C CYS A 37 4.32 16.47 -5.47
N ASN A 38 4.17 17.66 -6.04
CA ASN A 38 3.97 18.89 -5.27
C ASN A 38 2.51 18.96 -4.75
N LEU A 39 2.35 19.05 -3.43
CA LEU A 39 1.08 18.89 -2.69
C LEU A 39 0.10 20.06 -2.84
N GLU A 40 0.42 21.12 -3.58
CA GLU A 40 -0.36 22.37 -3.56
C GLU A 40 -1.57 22.40 -4.52
N ASN A 41 -1.75 21.38 -5.39
CA ASN A 41 -2.83 21.35 -6.40
C ASN A 41 -3.84 20.20 -6.24
N VAL A 42 -4.09 19.73 -5.00
CA VAL A 42 -4.90 18.52 -4.71
C VAL A 42 -6.43 18.71 -4.81
N GLU A 43 -6.93 19.91 -5.12
CA GLU A 43 -8.39 20.16 -5.17
C GLU A 43 -9.07 19.74 -6.49
N ALA A 44 -8.32 19.43 -7.54
CA ALA A 44 -8.88 18.92 -8.79
C ALA A 44 -8.90 17.38 -8.77
N TYR A 45 -9.93 16.79 -9.39
CA TYR A 45 -10.13 15.34 -9.56
C TYR A 45 -10.88 14.62 -8.42
N ARG A 46 -12.17 14.98 -8.27
CA ARG A 46 -13.16 14.13 -7.60
C ARG A 46 -13.27 12.76 -8.26
N VAL A 47 -13.47 11.75 -7.42
CA VAL A 47 -13.56 10.33 -7.77
C VAL A 47 -14.73 10.04 -8.71
N ALA A 48 -14.51 9.24 -9.75
CA ALA A 48 -15.58 8.41 -10.27
C ALA A 48 -15.14 6.97 -10.54
N TYR A 49 -16.03 6.06 -10.16
CA TYR A 49 -15.74 4.67 -9.80
C TYR A 49 -16.11 3.64 -10.87
N THR A 50 -16.21 4.03 -12.15
CA THR A 50 -17.02 3.23 -13.10
C THR A 50 -16.26 2.52 -14.22
N THR A 51 -15.23 3.08 -14.85
CA THR A 51 -14.77 2.44 -16.11
C THR A 51 -13.85 1.24 -15.92
N TRP A 52 -12.83 1.34 -15.06
CA TRP A 52 -11.95 0.18 -14.87
C TRP A 52 -12.71 -0.97 -14.26
N LYS A 53 -13.63 -0.67 -13.33
CA LYS A 53 -14.45 -1.68 -12.66
C LYS A 53 -15.07 -2.66 -13.64
N ASP A 54 -15.62 -2.16 -14.74
CA ASP A 54 -16.34 -2.96 -15.73
C ASP A 54 -15.44 -3.50 -16.87
N SER A 55 -14.15 -3.11 -16.93
CA SER A 55 -13.20 -3.61 -17.93
C SER A 55 -12.58 -4.96 -17.55
N SER A 56 -12.39 -5.85 -18.51
CA SER A 56 -11.65 -7.11 -18.33
C SER A 56 -10.13 -6.94 -18.34
N SER A 57 -9.62 -5.84 -18.92
CA SER A 57 -8.19 -5.57 -19.01
C SER A 57 -7.84 -4.09 -19.13
N ILE A 58 -6.62 -3.75 -18.75
CA ILE A 58 -6.01 -2.43 -18.90
C ILE A 58 -4.81 -2.60 -19.83
N ARG A 59 -4.76 -1.83 -20.91
CA ARG A 59 -3.75 -1.91 -21.96
C ARG A 59 -3.01 -0.58 -22.01
N TYR A 60 -1.72 -0.60 -21.67
CA TYR A 60 -0.92 0.61 -21.66
C TYR A 60 0.04 0.66 -22.84
N PHE A 61 0.36 1.88 -23.29
CA PHE A 61 1.41 2.15 -24.26
C PHE A 61 2.38 3.18 -23.66
N ILE A 62 3.68 2.95 -23.82
CA ILE A 62 4.72 3.87 -23.37
C ILE A 62 5.13 4.78 -24.54
N GLU A 63 4.84 6.06 -24.39
CA GLU A 63 5.09 7.12 -25.36
C GLU A 63 6.29 7.97 -24.91
N TYR A 64 7.31 8.00 -25.75
CA TYR A 64 8.49 8.86 -25.60
C TYR A 64 8.27 10.12 -26.44
N ILE A 65 7.83 11.21 -25.80
CA ILE A 65 7.54 12.46 -26.50
C ILE A 65 8.86 13.09 -26.93
N PRO A 66 9.03 13.47 -28.21
CA PRO A 66 10.24 14.15 -28.68
C PRO A 66 10.48 15.48 -27.98
N ILE A 67 11.75 15.80 -27.74
CA ILE A 67 12.18 17.09 -27.22
C ILE A 67 12.57 17.98 -28.40
N ILE A 68 12.30 19.28 -28.32
CA ILE A 68 12.83 20.27 -29.25
C ILE A 68 13.91 21.08 -28.51
N SER A 69 15.14 21.05 -28.98
CA SER A 69 16.22 21.87 -28.43
C SER A 69 16.10 23.34 -28.85
N GLN A 70 16.90 24.21 -28.23
CA GLN A 70 16.86 25.66 -28.48
C GLN A 70 17.15 26.04 -29.95
N ASP A 71 17.93 25.23 -30.66
CA ASP A 71 18.24 25.38 -32.08
C ASP A 71 17.17 24.77 -33.02
N GLY A 72 16.07 24.26 -32.46
CA GLY A 72 14.99 23.61 -33.20
C GLY A 72 15.24 22.13 -33.54
N THR A 73 16.36 21.55 -33.11
CA THR A 73 16.64 20.12 -33.35
C THR A 73 15.68 19.23 -32.56
N LYS A 74 15.09 18.25 -33.25
CA LYS A 74 14.16 17.29 -32.64
C LYS A 74 14.93 16.07 -32.11
N ILE A 75 14.88 15.85 -30.80
CA ILE A 75 15.50 14.72 -30.11
C ILE A 75 14.43 13.66 -29.83
N VAL A 76 14.55 12.50 -30.49
CA VAL A 76 13.56 11.40 -30.42
C VAL A 76 14.07 10.15 -29.69
N ASP A 77 15.36 10.06 -29.39
CA ASP A 77 15.99 8.84 -28.85
C ASP A 77 16.87 9.14 -27.62
N TYR A 78 16.30 9.84 -26.64
CA TYR A 78 16.98 10.15 -25.37
C TYR A 78 17.16 8.93 -24.46
N PHE A 79 16.39 7.86 -24.66
CA PHE A 79 16.61 6.57 -24.00
C PHE A 79 17.05 5.53 -25.02
N ASN A 80 18.19 4.90 -24.76
CA ASN A 80 18.67 3.83 -25.62
C ASN A 80 17.82 2.55 -25.43
N ARG A 81 18.15 1.49 -26.17
CA ARG A 81 17.42 0.21 -26.07
C ARG A 81 17.43 -0.40 -24.66
N ALA A 82 18.56 -0.31 -23.94
CA ALA A 82 18.67 -0.87 -22.59
C ALA A 82 17.84 -0.06 -21.58
N ASP A 83 17.84 1.27 -21.69
CA ASP A 83 17.03 2.18 -20.89
C ASP A 83 15.53 1.93 -21.09
N LYS A 84 15.09 1.83 -22.35
CA LYS A 84 13.69 1.52 -22.72
C LYS A 84 13.27 0.14 -22.22
N LYS A 85 14.16 -0.85 -22.30
CA LYS A 85 13.90 -2.19 -21.75
C LYS A 85 13.73 -2.14 -20.22
N TYR A 86 14.61 -1.42 -19.52
CA TYR A 86 14.49 -1.24 -18.07
C TYR A 86 13.15 -0.61 -17.69
N ILE A 87 12.76 0.48 -18.37
CA ILE A 87 11.45 1.13 -18.18
C ILE A 87 10.32 0.10 -18.38
N SER A 88 10.26 -0.56 -19.54
CA SER A 88 9.21 -1.54 -19.86
C SER A 88 9.14 -2.69 -18.85
N ASP A 89 10.28 -3.26 -18.44
CA ASP A 89 10.33 -4.36 -17.45
C ASP A 89 9.75 -3.92 -16.08
N ILE A 90 10.11 -2.72 -15.62
CA ILE A 90 9.61 -2.16 -14.35
C ILE A 90 8.12 -1.78 -14.45
N THR A 91 7.72 -1.12 -15.53
CA THR A 91 6.32 -0.78 -15.80
C THR A 91 5.46 -2.04 -15.81
N LYS A 92 5.94 -3.10 -16.47
CA LYS A 92 5.27 -4.40 -16.52
C LYS A 92 5.15 -5.03 -15.13
N LYS A 93 6.26 -5.11 -14.38
CA LYS A 93 6.29 -5.67 -13.02
C LYS A 93 5.24 -5.01 -12.12
N VAL A 94 5.28 -3.68 -12.00
CA VAL A 94 4.36 -2.93 -11.15
C VAL A 94 2.92 -3.08 -11.66
N SER A 95 2.69 -3.00 -12.97
CA SER A 95 1.35 -3.16 -13.56
C SER A 95 0.76 -4.56 -13.32
N GLU A 96 1.57 -5.62 -13.42
CA GLU A 96 1.13 -6.98 -13.12
C GLU A 96 0.80 -7.15 -11.63
N GLU A 97 1.59 -6.54 -10.73
CA GLU A 97 1.30 -6.50 -9.30
C GLU A 97 -0.01 -5.77 -9.00
N SER A 98 -0.23 -4.59 -9.59
CA SER A 98 -1.48 -3.85 -9.47
C SER A 98 -2.66 -4.66 -10.00
N GLY A 99 -2.49 -5.31 -11.16
CA GLY A 99 -3.50 -6.13 -11.81
C GLY A 99 -3.97 -7.30 -10.94
N LYS A 100 -3.06 -7.95 -10.19
CA LYS A 100 -3.41 -8.99 -9.22
C LYS A 100 -4.30 -8.47 -8.09
N ILE A 101 -4.06 -7.23 -7.63
CA ILE A 101 -4.81 -6.62 -6.52
C ILE A 101 -6.26 -6.29 -6.94
N ILE A 102 -6.42 -5.71 -8.14
CA ILE A 102 -7.72 -5.29 -8.70
C ILE A 102 -8.37 -6.35 -9.59
N GLU A 103 -7.81 -7.56 -9.64
CA GLU A 103 -8.29 -8.70 -10.42
C GLU A 103 -8.49 -8.39 -11.92
N LYS A 104 -7.51 -7.71 -12.52
CA LYS A 104 -7.50 -7.34 -13.94
C LYS A 104 -6.17 -7.68 -14.60
N LYS A 105 -6.23 -8.06 -15.87
CA LYS A 105 -5.02 -8.18 -16.69
C LYS A 105 -4.55 -6.78 -17.09
N ILE A 106 -3.33 -6.41 -16.71
CA ILE A 106 -2.69 -5.17 -17.12
C ILE A 106 -1.45 -5.51 -17.95
N TYR A 107 -1.34 -4.97 -19.15
CA TYR A 107 -0.24 -5.30 -20.06
C TYR A 107 0.07 -4.21 -21.08
N GLU A 108 1.31 -4.22 -21.56
CA GLU A 108 1.79 -3.34 -22.62
C GLU A 108 1.25 -3.76 -23.99
N VAL A 109 0.91 -2.79 -24.82
CA VAL A 109 0.61 -2.99 -26.25
C VAL A 109 1.61 -2.22 -27.11
N TYR A 110 1.81 -2.66 -28.35
CA TYR A 110 2.78 -2.04 -29.28
C TYR A 110 2.21 -0.86 -30.06
N ASN A 111 0.88 -0.73 -30.12
CA ASN A 111 0.22 0.35 -30.82
C ASN A 111 -0.55 1.24 -29.83
N LYS A 112 -0.27 2.55 -29.90
CA LYS A 112 -0.95 3.57 -29.10
C LYS A 112 -2.48 3.52 -29.24
N GLU A 113 -3.02 3.12 -30.40
CA GLU A 113 -4.46 3.05 -30.61
C GLU A 113 -5.14 1.90 -29.86
N GLU A 114 -4.44 0.78 -29.66
CA GLU A 114 -4.94 -0.36 -28.90
C GLU A 114 -4.97 -0.10 -27.39
N ALA A 115 -4.14 0.84 -26.93
CA ALA A 115 -4.04 1.21 -25.54
C ALA A 115 -5.27 1.97 -25.06
N ASN A 116 -5.66 1.74 -23.81
CA ASN A 116 -6.63 2.56 -23.09
C ASN A 116 -5.98 3.42 -21.99
N VAL A 117 -4.66 3.33 -21.83
CA VAL A 117 -3.83 4.17 -20.96
C VAL A 117 -2.55 4.54 -21.70
N ILE A 118 -2.09 5.79 -21.58
CA ILE A 118 -0.81 6.22 -22.14
C ILE A 118 0.16 6.66 -21.04
N PHE A 119 1.36 6.09 -21.03
CA PHE A 119 2.46 6.53 -20.17
C PHE A 119 3.41 7.39 -20.97
N LYS A 120 3.60 8.65 -20.58
CA LYS A 120 4.31 9.66 -21.36
C LYS A 120 5.59 10.07 -20.67
N PHE A 121 6.71 10.06 -21.37
CA PHE A 121 7.92 10.77 -20.95
C PHE A 121 7.97 12.10 -21.72
N LYS A 122 7.93 13.22 -21.00
CA LYS A 122 8.00 14.58 -21.58
C LYS A 122 8.63 15.54 -20.59
N ILE A 123 9.19 16.64 -21.08
CA ILE A 123 9.61 17.74 -20.20
C ILE A 123 8.36 18.43 -19.65
N PHE A 124 8.36 18.72 -18.35
CA PHE A 124 7.40 19.64 -17.74
C PHE A 124 8.02 21.05 -17.76
N GLU A 125 7.61 21.86 -18.73
CA GLU A 125 8.27 23.14 -19.03
C GLU A 125 8.14 24.18 -17.90
N ASP A 126 7.08 24.08 -17.09
CA ASP A 126 6.71 25.07 -16.08
C ASP A 126 7.22 24.76 -14.65
N ASP A 127 7.74 23.56 -14.39
CA ASP A 127 8.23 23.17 -13.05
C ASP A 127 9.74 22.93 -12.97
N GLY A 128 10.43 22.74 -14.09
CA GLY A 128 11.89 22.63 -14.11
C GLY A 128 12.43 21.36 -13.43
N VAL A 129 13.76 21.26 -13.33
CA VAL A 129 14.43 20.08 -12.76
C VAL A 129 14.22 20.02 -11.25
N GLY A 130 13.78 18.88 -10.74
CA GLY A 130 13.47 18.67 -9.32
C GLY A 130 12.07 19.08 -8.93
N GLY A 131 11.20 19.46 -9.89
CA GLY A 131 9.80 19.80 -9.69
C GLY A 131 8.92 18.58 -9.41
N ASN A 132 7.91 18.32 -10.25
CA ASN A 132 7.10 17.10 -10.13
C ASN A 132 7.77 15.95 -10.88
N LEU A 133 8.05 14.85 -10.19
CA LEU A 133 8.62 13.65 -10.83
C LEU A 133 7.65 13.02 -11.84
N ALA A 134 6.35 13.07 -11.54
CA ALA A 134 5.29 12.58 -12.41
C ALA A 134 3.91 13.15 -12.05
N LEU A 135 2.96 12.96 -12.96
CA LEU A 135 1.55 13.32 -12.81
C LEU A 135 0.67 12.20 -13.37
N SER A 136 -0.25 11.71 -12.55
CA SER A 136 -1.16 10.61 -12.91
C SER A 136 -2.62 11.03 -12.97
N SER A 137 -3.32 10.50 -13.96
CA SER A 137 -4.78 10.50 -13.99
C SER A 137 -5.35 9.47 -13.02
N PHE A 138 -6.59 9.67 -12.58
CA PHE A 138 -7.36 8.64 -11.90
C PHE A 138 -7.96 7.62 -12.88
N PRO A 139 -8.52 6.48 -12.39
CA PRO A 139 -9.38 5.61 -13.17
C PRO A 139 -10.39 6.42 -13.99
N PRO A 140 -10.60 6.09 -15.28
CA PRO A 140 -11.53 6.87 -16.06
C PRO A 140 -12.95 6.74 -15.51
N THR A 141 -13.76 7.75 -15.81
CA THR A 141 -15.18 7.75 -15.51
C THR A 141 -15.96 7.43 -16.78
N LYS A 142 -17.19 6.89 -16.68
CA LYS A 142 -18.00 6.51 -17.86
C LYS A 142 -18.14 7.63 -18.89
N ASN A 143 -18.04 8.88 -18.45
CA ASN A 143 -18.20 10.08 -19.28
C ASN A 143 -16.87 10.81 -19.54
N GLN A 144 -15.73 10.21 -19.16
CA GLN A 144 -14.43 10.82 -19.41
C GLN A 144 -14.05 10.67 -20.88
N TYR A 145 -13.73 11.80 -21.50
CA TYR A 145 -13.18 11.85 -22.85
C TYR A 145 -11.66 11.76 -22.79
N GLY A 146 -11.06 10.96 -23.69
CA GLY A 146 -9.62 10.77 -23.77
C GLY A 146 -9.08 9.60 -22.93
N LYS A 147 -7.86 9.18 -23.25
CA LYS A 147 -7.16 8.11 -22.52
C LYS A 147 -6.54 8.68 -21.24
N PRO A 148 -6.77 8.09 -20.05
CA PRO A 148 -6.01 8.46 -18.86
C PRO A 148 -4.51 8.27 -19.08
N THR A 149 -3.71 9.04 -18.35
CA THR A 149 -2.27 9.06 -18.54
C THR A 149 -1.50 9.05 -17.24
N ILE A 150 -0.27 8.53 -17.29
CA ILE A 150 0.80 8.91 -16.35
C ILE A 150 1.82 9.66 -17.18
N SER A 151 2.10 10.91 -16.83
CA SER A 151 3.17 11.69 -17.43
C SER A 151 4.33 11.72 -16.45
N PHE A 152 5.51 11.33 -16.90
CA PHE A 152 6.74 11.45 -16.14
C PHE A 152 7.50 12.66 -16.64
N ASP A 153 8.01 13.47 -15.72
CA ASP A 153 8.93 14.53 -16.09
C ASP A 153 10.24 13.89 -16.56
N LEU A 154 10.58 14.14 -17.81
CA LEU A 154 11.75 13.60 -18.45
C LEU A 154 13.03 14.20 -17.87
N ALA A 155 13.01 15.46 -17.42
CA ALA A 155 14.21 16.10 -16.88
C ALA A 155 14.69 15.35 -15.63
N ASP A 156 13.77 14.95 -14.76
CA ASP A 156 14.06 14.14 -13.59
C ASP A 156 14.24 12.65 -13.90
N MET A 157 13.33 12.06 -14.69
CA MET A 157 13.39 10.62 -14.99
C MET A 157 14.62 10.23 -15.78
N TYR A 158 15.19 11.14 -16.58
CA TYR A 158 16.40 10.86 -17.34
C TYR A 158 17.53 10.39 -16.41
N LYS A 159 17.73 11.09 -15.28
CA LYS A 159 18.69 10.69 -14.25
C LYS A 159 18.32 9.36 -13.61
N TYR A 160 17.05 9.15 -13.27
CA TYR A 160 16.63 7.94 -12.55
C TYR A 160 16.67 6.66 -13.40
N VAL A 161 16.66 6.81 -14.74
CA VAL A 161 16.80 5.70 -15.68
C VAL A 161 18.28 5.47 -16.05
N LYS A 162 19.00 6.52 -16.43
CA LYS A 162 20.41 6.44 -16.87
C LYS A 162 21.39 6.22 -15.72
N GLU A 163 21.16 6.90 -14.59
CA GLU A 163 22.03 6.89 -13.41
C GLU A 163 21.37 6.19 -12.22
N ARG A 164 20.59 5.15 -12.50
CA ARG A 164 19.76 4.43 -11.52
C ARG A 164 20.47 3.99 -10.23
N ASP A 165 21.77 3.71 -10.28
CA ASP A 165 22.57 3.30 -9.10
C ASP A 165 22.89 4.46 -8.15
N LYS A 166 22.68 5.71 -8.58
CA LYS A 166 23.01 6.95 -7.85
C LYS A 166 21.79 7.81 -7.53
N ALA A 167 20.61 7.38 -7.98
CA ALA A 167 19.39 8.16 -7.88
C ALA A 167 18.78 8.08 -6.47
N ALA A 168 18.32 9.22 -5.94
CA ALA A 168 17.62 9.29 -4.64
C ALA A 168 16.23 8.62 -4.68
N HIS A 169 15.65 8.51 -5.88
CA HIS A 169 14.40 7.82 -6.18
C HIS A 169 14.65 6.86 -7.34
N THR A 170 13.89 5.76 -7.40
CA THR A 170 13.91 4.83 -8.54
C THR A 170 12.69 5.07 -9.41
N TYR A 171 12.81 4.78 -10.71
CA TYR A 171 11.66 4.76 -11.62
C TYR A 171 10.54 3.86 -11.09
N GLU A 172 10.88 2.71 -10.51
CA GLU A 172 9.91 1.79 -9.91
C GLU A 172 9.08 2.47 -8.82
N ARG A 173 9.72 3.22 -7.92
CA ARG A 173 9.02 3.88 -6.82
C ARG A 173 8.08 4.97 -7.33
N VAL A 174 8.54 5.81 -8.25
CA VAL A 174 7.72 6.87 -8.86
C VAL A 174 6.54 6.25 -9.59
N PHE A 175 6.78 5.28 -10.47
CA PHE A 175 5.69 4.62 -11.20
C PHE A 175 4.71 3.90 -10.27
N ARG A 176 5.17 3.26 -9.20
CA ARG A 176 4.31 2.60 -8.23
C ARG A 176 3.39 3.58 -7.52
N HIS A 177 3.90 4.74 -7.12
CA HIS A 177 3.10 5.84 -6.59
C HIS A 177 2.03 6.27 -7.59
N GLU A 178 2.43 6.64 -8.81
CA GLU A 178 1.48 7.07 -9.85
C GLU A 178 0.46 6.00 -10.24
N ALA A 179 0.85 4.73 -10.16
CA ALA A 179 -0.01 3.58 -10.39
C ALA A 179 -1.08 3.43 -9.29
N THR A 180 -0.83 3.86 -8.04
CA THR A 180 -1.89 3.89 -7.02
C THR A 180 -3.00 4.87 -7.39
N HIS A 181 -2.65 6.03 -7.95
CA HIS A 181 -3.63 6.99 -8.46
C HIS A 181 -4.41 6.38 -9.62
N LEU A 182 -3.71 5.92 -10.67
CA LEU A 182 -4.35 5.47 -11.91
C LEU A 182 -5.11 4.15 -11.79
N TYR A 183 -4.49 3.14 -11.18
CA TYR A 183 -5.07 1.81 -11.14
C TYR A 183 -5.97 1.64 -9.94
N PHE A 184 -5.60 2.17 -8.77
CA PHE A 184 -6.38 1.93 -7.55
C PHE A 184 -7.39 3.04 -7.27
N GLY A 185 -7.23 4.23 -7.85
CA GLY A 185 -8.11 5.36 -7.60
C GLY A 185 -7.92 5.95 -6.20
N LEU A 186 -6.69 5.93 -5.70
CA LEU A 186 -6.34 6.34 -4.34
C LEU A 186 -5.72 7.73 -4.34
N PHE A 187 -5.88 8.50 -3.27
CA PHE A 187 -5.28 9.83 -3.09
C PHE A 187 -4.11 9.76 -2.10
N HIS A 188 -3.45 10.89 -1.86
CA HIS A 188 -2.39 11.05 -0.86
C HIS A 188 -2.88 11.02 0.60
N ASP A 189 -4.19 10.91 0.81
CA ASP A 189 -4.82 10.78 2.12
C ASP A 189 -4.67 9.37 2.74
N ILE A 190 -3.92 8.47 2.08
CA ILE A 190 -3.55 7.18 2.66
C ILE A 190 -2.30 7.34 3.51
N GLU A 191 -2.48 7.39 4.82
CA GLU A 191 -1.40 7.63 5.76
C GLU A 191 -0.19 6.70 5.58
N ASN A 192 -0.42 5.41 5.38
CA ASN A 192 0.64 4.41 5.24
C ASN A 192 0.74 3.83 3.82
N GLY A 193 0.19 4.50 2.80
CA GLY A 193 0.19 4.02 1.42
C GLY A 193 1.45 4.44 0.66
N VAL A 194 1.72 3.76 -0.46
CA VAL A 194 2.74 4.23 -1.42
C VAL A 194 2.35 5.58 -2.03
N SER A 195 1.04 5.89 -2.08
CA SER A 195 0.55 7.20 -2.51
C SER A 195 0.92 8.33 -1.55
N ASN A 196 1.38 8.08 -0.33
CA ASN A 196 1.81 9.18 0.54
C ASN A 196 3.23 9.63 0.15
N PRO A 197 3.44 10.89 -0.32
CA PRO A 197 4.75 11.34 -0.77
C PRO A 197 5.82 11.31 0.33
N SER A 198 5.42 11.48 1.60
CA SER A 198 6.33 11.39 2.75
C SER A 198 6.84 9.97 3.01
N LYS A 199 6.21 8.95 2.41
CA LYS A 199 6.56 7.55 2.59
C LYS A 199 7.45 7.06 1.45
N LYS A 200 8.44 6.21 1.79
CA LYS A 200 9.44 5.70 0.85
C LYS A 200 9.32 4.20 0.60
N TYR A 201 8.09 3.71 0.45
CA TYR A 201 7.83 2.28 0.28
C TYR A 201 8.14 1.79 -1.14
N ASN A 202 8.77 0.61 -1.22
CA ASN A 202 9.07 -0.08 -2.48
C ASN A 202 8.01 -1.12 -2.87
N SER A 203 7.01 -1.35 -2.02
CA SER A 203 5.93 -2.31 -2.22
C SER A 203 4.61 -1.72 -1.77
N TYR A 204 3.50 -2.22 -2.33
CA TYR A 204 2.17 -1.81 -1.91
C TYR A 204 1.93 -2.19 -0.45
N GLN A 205 1.41 -1.23 0.30
CA GLN A 205 1.07 -1.40 1.70
C GLN A 205 -0.37 -1.92 1.83
N PHE A 206 -0.72 -2.36 3.04
CA PHE A 206 -2.07 -2.84 3.33
C PHE A 206 -3.16 -1.83 2.92
N ASP A 207 -2.93 -0.55 3.18
CA ASP A 207 -3.90 0.50 2.89
C ASP A 207 -4.11 0.69 1.37
N ASP A 208 -3.05 0.52 0.57
CA ASP A 208 -3.15 0.56 -0.90
C ASP A 208 -4.03 -0.60 -1.40
N ILE A 209 -3.74 -1.81 -0.92
CA ILE A 209 -4.44 -3.04 -1.34
C ILE A 209 -5.90 -3.01 -0.90
N SER A 210 -6.15 -2.69 0.37
CA SER A 210 -7.50 -2.63 0.92
C SER A 210 -8.31 -1.51 0.27
N GLY A 211 -7.71 -0.35 0.02
CA GLY A 211 -8.36 0.75 -0.68
C GLY A 211 -8.72 0.41 -2.11
N ALA A 212 -7.78 -0.17 -2.86
CA ALA A 212 -8.02 -0.66 -4.21
C ALA A 212 -9.19 -1.65 -4.21
N LYS A 213 -9.15 -2.68 -3.35
CA LYS A 213 -10.20 -3.68 -3.26
C LYS A 213 -11.58 -3.08 -2.95
N VAL A 214 -11.65 -2.08 -2.07
CA VAL A 214 -12.91 -1.38 -1.81
C VAL A 214 -13.40 -0.60 -3.02
N ASN A 215 -12.53 0.15 -3.69
CA ASN A 215 -12.86 0.92 -4.90
C ASN A 215 -13.40 0.02 -6.02
N TYR A 216 -12.87 -1.20 -6.15
CA TYR A 216 -13.31 -2.18 -7.14
C TYR A 216 -14.42 -3.13 -6.66
N LYS A 217 -14.87 -3.02 -5.40
CA LYS A 217 -15.85 -3.91 -4.77
C LYS A 217 -15.42 -5.39 -4.72
N LEU A 218 -14.12 -5.62 -4.55
CA LEU A 218 -13.50 -6.94 -4.40
C LEU A 218 -13.43 -7.30 -2.92
N PHE A 219 -14.53 -7.83 -2.38
CA PHE A 219 -14.70 -8.08 -0.94
C PHE A 219 -14.30 -9.51 -0.50
N ASN A 220 -13.62 -10.25 -1.38
CA ASN A 220 -13.00 -11.54 -1.07
C ASN A 220 -11.84 -11.38 -0.09
N ASP A 221 -11.59 -12.45 0.67
CA ASP A 221 -10.44 -12.55 1.56
C ASP A 221 -9.13 -12.38 0.77
N PHE A 222 -8.14 -11.75 1.38
CA PHE A 222 -6.79 -11.66 0.82
C PHE A 222 -5.73 -11.79 1.89
N ILE A 223 -4.50 -12.12 1.48
CA ILE A 223 -3.36 -12.29 2.37
C ILE A 223 -2.42 -11.09 2.20
N TYR A 224 -2.01 -10.50 3.32
CA TYR A 224 -0.96 -9.49 3.36
C TYR A 224 -0.03 -9.78 4.54
N ASN A 225 1.28 -9.82 4.28
CA ASN A 225 2.31 -10.19 5.27
C ASN A 225 1.99 -11.47 6.07
N GLY A 226 1.43 -12.49 5.40
CA GLY A 226 1.08 -13.77 6.03
C GLY A 226 -0.21 -13.76 6.85
N VAL A 227 -0.92 -12.63 6.95
CA VAL A 227 -2.22 -12.51 7.63
C VAL A 227 -3.34 -12.49 6.61
N THR A 228 -4.38 -13.30 6.83
CA THR A 228 -5.61 -13.26 6.03
C THR A 228 -6.54 -12.18 6.56
N TYR A 229 -7.02 -11.32 5.66
CA TYR A 229 -7.98 -10.27 5.96
C TYR A 229 -9.32 -10.56 5.29
N THR A 230 -10.41 -10.29 6.01
CA THR A 230 -11.79 -10.48 5.56
C THR A 230 -12.54 -9.16 5.59
N PHE A 231 -13.46 -8.96 4.64
CA PHE A 231 -14.25 -7.74 4.56
C PHE A 231 -15.39 -7.70 5.59
N ILE A 232 -15.53 -6.55 6.24
CA ILE A 232 -16.50 -6.27 7.31
C ILE A 232 -17.43 -5.14 6.89
N THR A 233 -18.73 -5.37 7.05
CA THR A 233 -19.81 -4.46 6.68
C THR A 233 -20.75 -4.22 7.85
N LYS A 234 -21.70 -3.29 7.68
CA LYS A 234 -22.79 -3.06 8.66
C LYS A 234 -23.88 -4.13 8.60
N ASP A 235 -23.74 -5.17 7.77
CA ASP A 235 -24.75 -6.20 7.62
C ASP A 235 -24.90 -7.02 8.91
N ASN A 236 -26.08 -6.88 9.52
CA ASN A 236 -26.43 -7.51 10.79
C ASN A 236 -27.15 -8.86 10.63
N ASN A 237 -27.31 -9.33 9.39
CA ASN A 237 -27.96 -10.61 9.09
C ASN A 237 -26.95 -11.72 8.76
N LYS A 238 -25.69 -11.36 8.50
CA LYS A 238 -24.63 -12.30 8.18
C LYS A 238 -23.79 -12.64 9.41
N ASN A 239 -23.72 -13.93 9.73
CA ASN A 239 -22.76 -14.46 10.69
C ASN A 239 -21.37 -14.57 10.03
N ILE A 240 -20.33 -14.15 10.75
CA ILE A 240 -18.93 -14.32 10.34
C ILE A 240 -18.27 -15.53 11.02
N THR A 241 -18.77 -15.89 12.19
CA THR A 241 -18.48 -17.13 12.92
C THR A 241 -19.76 -17.63 13.60
N ASN A 242 -19.68 -18.74 14.33
CA ASN A 242 -20.85 -19.32 15.01
C ASN A 242 -21.51 -18.37 16.01
N ASN A 243 -20.73 -17.54 16.70
CA ASN A 243 -21.22 -16.68 17.78
C ASN A 243 -21.19 -15.18 17.46
N PHE A 244 -20.71 -14.78 16.28
CA PHE A 244 -20.56 -13.37 15.93
C PHE A 244 -21.11 -13.06 14.54
N LYS A 245 -21.76 -11.90 14.46
CA LYS A 245 -22.19 -11.26 13.22
C LYS A 245 -21.10 -10.39 12.62
N VAL A 246 -21.14 -10.19 11.31
CA VAL A 246 -20.20 -9.30 10.61
C VAL A 246 -20.27 -7.88 11.18
N SER A 247 -21.49 -7.36 11.41
CA SER A 247 -21.75 -6.02 11.96
C SER A 247 -21.08 -5.74 13.32
N GLU A 248 -20.83 -6.77 14.14
CA GLU A 248 -20.20 -6.61 15.46
C GLU A 248 -18.75 -6.16 15.35
N PHE A 249 -18.08 -6.50 14.25
CA PHE A 249 -16.71 -6.06 13.96
C PHE A 249 -16.67 -4.75 13.17
N TYR A 250 -17.81 -4.16 12.81
CA TYR A 250 -17.84 -2.91 12.06
C TYR A 250 -17.22 -1.77 12.89
N THR A 251 -16.34 -0.98 12.27
CA THR A 251 -15.65 0.10 12.97
C THR A 251 -16.63 1.15 13.48
N LYS A 252 -16.37 1.64 14.69
CA LYS A 252 -17.14 2.72 15.32
C LYS A 252 -16.56 4.10 15.06
N CYS A 253 -15.42 4.19 14.39
CA CYS A 253 -14.87 5.48 14.00
C CYS A 253 -15.84 6.16 13.04
N THR A 254 -16.01 7.48 13.21
CA THR A 254 -16.94 8.29 12.41
C THR A 254 -16.56 8.37 10.93
N ALA A 255 -15.33 8.00 10.60
CA ALA A 255 -14.77 8.01 9.26
C ALA A 255 -14.00 6.71 8.96
N PRO A 256 -14.67 5.56 8.73
CA PRO A 256 -14.06 4.61 7.81
C PRO A 256 -13.91 5.38 6.49
N LYS A 257 -12.70 5.40 5.94
CA LYS A 257 -12.42 6.03 4.64
C LYS A 257 -13.42 5.59 3.56
N TYR A 258 -13.95 4.38 3.72
CA TYR A 258 -14.98 3.83 2.86
C TYR A 258 -16.28 3.59 3.63
N SER A 259 -17.37 4.23 3.20
CA SER A 259 -18.70 4.09 3.80
C SER A 259 -19.31 2.68 3.68
N VAL A 260 -18.70 1.82 2.87
CA VAL A 260 -19.17 0.46 2.55
C VAL A 260 -18.65 -0.63 3.49
N GLY A 261 -17.52 -0.40 4.17
CA GLY A 261 -16.85 -1.43 4.97
C GLY A 261 -15.35 -1.23 5.10
N HIS A 262 -14.70 -2.17 5.78
CA HIS A 262 -13.25 -2.24 5.95
C HIS A 262 -12.81 -3.69 6.06
N PHE A 263 -11.52 -3.96 5.92
CA PHE A 263 -10.96 -5.30 6.10
C PHE A 263 -10.42 -5.46 7.52
N ILE A 264 -10.50 -6.65 8.10
CA ILE A 264 -9.89 -6.96 9.40
C ILE A 264 -9.22 -8.34 9.36
N SER A 265 -8.20 -8.52 10.18
CA SER A 265 -7.55 -9.82 10.38
C SER A 265 -8.55 -10.90 10.78
N LYS A 266 -8.60 -11.95 9.98
CA LYS A 266 -9.39 -13.15 10.22
C LYS A 266 -8.87 -13.93 11.44
N ASN A 267 -7.57 -13.83 11.73
CA ASN A 267 -6.98 -14.43 12.92
C ASN A 267 -7.62 -13.84 14.17
N CYS A 268 -7.79 -12.52 14.25
CA CYS A 268 -8.44 -11.86 15.39
C CYS A 268 -9.89 -12.30 15.59
N ILE A 269 -10.66 -12.40 14.50
CA ILE A 269 -12.05 -12.90 14.55
C ILE A 269 -12.10 -14.35 15.06
N ASN A 270 -11.25 -15.22 14.51
CA ASN A 270 -11.19 -16.62 14.90
C ASN A 270 -10.69 -16.79 16.34
N GLY A 271 -9.70 -16.00 16.76
CA GLY A 271 -9.20 -15.96 18.13
C GLY A 271 -10.31 -15.58 19.10
N LEU A 272 -11.12 -14.58 18.76
CA LEU A 272 -12.27 -14.19 19.59
C LEU A 272 -13.33 -15.29 19.67
N GLN A 273 -13.59 -16.00 18.57
CA GLN A 273 -14.47 -17.17 18.55
C GLN A 273 -13.93 -18.29 19.46
N LEU A 274 -12.64 -18.59 19.43
CA LEU A 274 -12.01 -19.57 20.32
C LEU A 274 -12.15 -19.20 21.80
N ILE A 275 -11.98 -17.92 22.14
CA ILE A 275 -12.20 -17.39 23.49
C ILE A 275 -13.68 -17.56 23.88
N ARG A 276 -14.60 -17.16 23.01
CA ARG A 276 -16.06 -17.28 23.26
C ARG A 276 -16.48 -18.73 23.52
N ASP A 277 -15.91 -19.68 22.80
CA ASP A 277 -16.20 -21.11 22.95
C ASP A 277 -15.60 -21.68 24.23
N LYS A 278 -14.34 -21.36 24.53
CA LYS A 278 -13.62 -21.85 25.72
C LYS A 278 -14.34 -21.49 27.02
N TYR A 279 -14.76 -20.24 27.16
CA TYR A 279 -15.36 -19.74 28.41
C TYR A 279 -16.88 -19.81 28.42
N ASN A 280 -17.49 -20.19 27.29
CA ASN A 280 -18.94 -20.24 27.10
C ASN A 280 -19.66 -19.00 27.68
N THR A 281 -19.10 -17.81 27.44
CA THR A 281 -19.60 -16.54 27.96
C THR A 281 -19.68 -15.52 26.83
N PRO A 282 -20.84 -14.85 26.62
CA PRO A 282 -21.00 -13.83 25.59
C PRO A 282 -19.90 -12.77 25.61
N ILE A 283 -19.48 -12.34 24.42
CA ILE A 283 -18.46 -11.32 24.23
C ILE A 283 -19.07 -10.16 23.46
N ARG A 284 -18.71 -8.94 23.82
CA ARG A 284 -19.00 -7.73 23.06
C ARG A 284 -17.72 -7.20 22.45
N VAL A 285 -17.71 -7.01 21.14
CA VAL A 285 -16.66 -6.26 20.45
C VAL A 285 -16.84 -4.76 20.71
N THR A 286 -15.81 -4.13 21.27
CA THR A 286 -15.84 -2.72 21.64
C THR A 286 -15.15 -1.84 20.62
N SER A 287 -14.08 -2.31 20.00
CA SER A 287 -13.33 -1.59 18.97
C SER A 287 -12.67 -2.54 17.98
N THR A 288 -12.54 -2.11 16.73
CA THR A 288 -11.85 -2.83 15.65
C THR A 288 -10.93 -1.86 14.90
N PHE A 289 -11.09 -1.63 13.61
CA PHE A 289 -10.27 -0.65 12.88
C PHE A 289 -10.42 0.76 13.46
N ARG A 290 -9.29 1.48 13.55
CA ARG A 290 -9.26 2.91 13.87
C ARG A 290 -8.40 3.65 12.85
N ASN A 291 -8.90 4.75 12.30
CA ASN A 291 -8.03 5.71 11.62
C ASN A 291 -7.19 6.51 12.65
N LYS A 292 -6.17 7.26 12.21
CA LYS A 292 -5.30 8.06 13.09
C LYS A 292 -6.06 8.91 14.09
N THR A 293 -6.98 9.75 13.60
CA THR A 293 -7.75 10.68 14.43
C THR A 293 -8.55 9.94 15.50
N CYS A 294 -9.25 8.88 15.11
CA CYS A 294 -10.01 8.03 16.02
C CYS A 294 -9.10 7.34 17.05
N ASN A 295 -7.92 6.89 16.62
CA ASN A 295 -6.93 6.28 17.50
C ASN A 295 -6.39 7.30 18.52
N THR A 296 -6.03 8.51 18.10
CA THR A 296 -5.61 9.61 18.98
C THR A 296 -6.70 10.00 19.98
N ILE A 297 -7.95 10.16 19.52
CA ILE A 297 -9.09 10.47 20.39
C ILE A 297 -9.29 9.38 21.44
N ALA A 298 -9.07 8.11 21.07
CA ALA A 298 -9.14 6.97 21.98
C ALA A 298 -7.90 6.81 22.88
N GLY A 299 -6.91 7.71 22.79
CA GLY A 299 -5.65 7.62 23.54
C GLY A 299 -4.77 6.44 23.13
N GLY A 300 -4.92 5.95 21.89
CA GLY A 300 -4.14 4.84 21.36
C GLY A 300 -2.69 5.23 21.08
N ALA A 301 -1.80 4.23 21.10
CA ALA A 301 -0.40 4.40 20.71
C ALA A 301 -0.27 4.79 19.23
N SER A 302 0.82 5.48 18.87
CA SER A 302 1.17 5.88 17.49
C SER A 302 1.13 4.69 16.52
N GLU A 303 1.73 3.57 16.90
CA GLU A 303 1.81 2.33 16.12
C GLU A 303 0.78 1.28 16.55
N SER A 304 -0.44 1.74 16.85
CA SER A 304 -1.54 0.87 17.29
C SER A 304 -1.95 -0.13 16.22
N GLN A 305 -2.06 -1.41 16.59
CA GLN A 305 -2.51 -2.46 15.67
C GLN A 305 -3.96 -2.28 15.19
N HIS A 306 -4.75 -1.43 15.84
CA HIS A 306 -6.07 -1.02 15.32
C HIS A 306 -5.97 -0.21 14.02
N MET A 307 -4.89 0.56 13.84
CA MET A 307 -4.63 1.32 12.61
C MET A 307 -4.23 0.40 11.45
N HIS A 308 -3.67 -0.77 11.77
CA HIS A 308 -3.26 -1.78 10.78
C HIS A 308 -4.29 -2.90 10.58
N ASN A 309 -5.52 -2.72 11.06
CA ASN A 309 -6.61 -3.70 10.92
C ASN A 309 -6.30 -5.08 11.54
N ASN A 310 -5.36 -5.11 12.49
CA ASN A 310 -4.84 -6.31 13.12
C ASN A 310 -5.33 -6.50 14.55
N ALA A 311 -6.19 -5.63 15.08
CA ALA A 311 -6.57 -5.65 16.49
C ALA A 311 -8.08 -5.57 16.73
N ILE A 312 -8.48 -6.16 17.85
CA ILE A 312 -9.85 -6.15 18.37
C ILE A 312 -9.81 -5.90 19.87
N ASP A 313 -10.56 -4.89 20.31
CA ASP A 313 -10.90 -4.72 21.71
C ASP A 313 -12.26 -5.34 21.97
N TRP A 314 -12.38 -6.00 23.12
CA TRP A 314 -13.56 -6.76 23.47
C TRP A 314 -13.72 -6.90 24.99
N LYS A 315 -14.89 -7.35 25.42
CA LYS A 315 -15.12 -7.73 26.82
C LYS A 315 -16.15 -8.83 26.95
N PHE A 316 -16.02 -9.65 28.00
CA PHE A 316 -17.10 -10.56 28.39
C PHE A 316 -18.32 -9.75 28.89
N ILE A 317 -19.52 -10.25 28.61
CA ILE A 317 -20.78 -9.66 29.07
C ILE A 317 -21.71 -10.73 29.66
N GLY A 318 -22.66 -10.28 30.47
CA GLY A 318 -23.63 -11.13 31.15
C GLY A 318 -23.14 -11.65 32.49
N VAL A 319 -23.95 -12.50 33.12
CA VAL A 319 -23.79 -12.91 34.53
C VAL A 319 -22.49 -13.67 34.83
N LYS A 320 -21.88 -14.31 33.83
CA LYS A 320 -20.62 -15.07 33.97
C LYS A 320 -19.37 -14.25 33.63
N ALA A 321 -19.51 -12.98 33.26
CA ALA A 321 -18.42 -12.17 32.71
C ALA A 321 -17.20 -12.09 33.63
N GLY A 322 -17.38 -11.79 34.93
CA GLY A 322 -16.26 -11.69 35.87
C GLY A 322 -15.51 -13.01 36.05
N LYS A 323 -16.23 -14.14 36.12
CA LYS A 323 -15.60 -15.48 36.22
C LYS A 323 -14.83 -15.83 34.95
N ALA A 324 -15.39 -15.52 33.78
CA ALA A 324 -14.73 -15.74 32.50
C ALA A 324 -13.47 -14.87 32.33
N GLN A 325 -13.54 -13.61 32.77
CA GLN A 325 -12.40 -12.69 32.78
C GLN A 325 -11.23 -13.25 33.60
N LEU A 326 -11.47 -13.60 34.87
CA LEU A 326 -10.43 -14.17 35.73
C LEU A 326 -9.83 -15.47 35.17
N ALA A 327 -10.66 -16.31 34.55
CA ALA A 327 -10.19 -17.54 33.90
C ALA A 327 -9.34 -17.25 32.67
N TYR A 328 -9.73 -16.28 31.85
CA TYR A 328 -8.96 -15.82 30.69
C TYR A 328 -7.62 -15.23 31.08
N GLU A 329 -7.60 -14.35 32.08
CA GLU A 329 -6.37 -13.77 32.58
C GLU A 329 -5.43 -14.84 33.12
N LYS A 330 -5.96 -15.80 33.88
CA LYS A 330 -5.18 -16.95 34.35
C LYS A 330 -4.60 -17.75 33.19
N ASP A 331 -5.38 -18.04 32.15
CA ASP A 331 -4.90 -18.82 31.00
C ASP A 331 -3.77 -18.12 30.23
N VAL A 332 -3.83 -16.78 30.10
CA VAL A 332 -2.77 -15.96 29.50
C VAL A 332 -1.53 -15.92 30.40
N MET A 333 -1.70 -15.61 31.68
CA MET A 333 -0.59 -15.43 32.64
C MET A 333 0.12 -16.72 32.99
N SER A 334 -0.62 -17.83 33.09
CA SER A 334 -0.04 -19.14 33.37
C SER A 334 0.55 -19.83 32.15
N ARG A 335 0.47 -19.21 30.95
CA ARG A 335 0.93 -19.80 29.68
C ARG A 335 0.29 -21.15 29.40
N SER A 336 -1.03 -21.21 29.59
CA SER A 336 -1.82 -22.43 29.45
C SER A 336 -1.74 -23.05 28.05
N THR A 337 -2.18 -24.31 27.93
CA THR A 337 -2.40 -24.95 26.62
C THR A 337 -3.42 -24.20 25.76
N PHE A 338 -4.34 -23.46 26.40
CA PHE A 338 -5.27 -22.60 25.68
C PHE A 338 -4.57 -21.37 25.08
N LEU A 339 -3.65 -20.72 25.80
CA LEU A 339 -2.82 -19.67 25.21
C LEU A 339 -2.00 -20.20 24.02
N GLN A 340 -1.41 -21.39 24.14
CA GLN A 340 -0.72 -22.03 23.02
C GLN A 340 -1.63 -22.19 21.79
N LYS A 341 -2.90 -22.54 21.99
CA LYS A 341 -3.88 -22.63 20.90
C LYS A 341 -4.15 -21.26 20.25
N LEU A 342 -4.22 -20.19 21.04
CA LEU A 342 -4.39 -18.83 20.50
C LEU A 342 -3.15 -18.38 19.70
N LEU A 343 -1.94 -18.66 20.18
CA LEU A 343 -0.70 -18.40 19.44
C LEU A 343 -0.67 -19.15 18.10
N LEU A 344 -1.04 -20.43 18.09
CA LEU A 344 -1.15 -21.24 16.86
C LEU A 344 -2.20 -20.70 15.89
N SER A 345 -3.23 -20.01 16.40
CA SER A 345 -4.24 -19.33 15.57
C SER A 345 -3.79 -17.96 15.05
N GLY A 346 -2.56 -17.52 15.38
CA GLY A 346 -1.98 -16.28 14.91
C GLY A 346 -2.29 -15.05 15.76
N ILE A 347 -2.73 -15.22 17.01
CA ILE A 347 -2.89 -14.10 17.97
C ILE A 347 -1.58 -13.92 18.71
N MET A 348 -0.93 -12.76 18.54
CA MET A 348 0.42 -12.49 19.03
C MET A 348 0.48 -11.35 20.07
N GLY A 349 -0.57 -10.55 20.19
CA GLY A 349 -0.67 -9.50 21.21
C GLY A 349 -1.87 -9.69 22.12
N TYR A 350 -1.67 -9.47 23.42
CA TYR A 350 -2.70 -9.61 24.45
C TYR A 350 -2.62 -8.44 25.45
N GLY A 351 -3.71 -7.69 25.59
CA GLY A 351 -3.83 -6.62 26.59
C GLY A 351 -5.03 -6.83 27.51
N SER A 352 -4.91 -6.41 28.77
CA SER A 352 -6.04 -6.27 29.70
C SER A 352 -5.98 -4.91 30.39
N TYR A 353 -7.13 -4.27 30.53
CA TYR A 353 -7.30 -2.92 31.07
C TYR A 353 -8.40 -2.89 32.13
N PRO A 354 -8.35 -1.90 33.05
CA PRO A 354 -9.39 -1.71 34.06
C PRO A 354 -10.81 -1.71 33.46
N GLY A 355 -11.74 -2.33 34.17
CA GLY A 355 -13.13 -2.48 33.70
C GLY A 355 -13.36 -3.68 32.78
N ASN A 356 -12.44 -4.66 32.79
CA ASN A 356 -12.51 -5.92 32.05
C ASN A 356 -12.52 -5.72 30.53
N PHE A 357 -11.80 -4.71 30.03
CA PHE A 357 -11.56 -4.53 28.61
C PHE A 357 -10.31 -5.29 28.21
N ASN A 358 -10.44 -6.13 27.20
CA ASN A 358 -9.36 -6.94 26.67
C ASN A 358 -9.01 -6.49 25.27
N HIS A 359 -7.77 -6.72 24.89
CA HIS A 359 -7.24 -6.53 23.56
C HIS A 359 -6.61 -7.81 23.06
N ILE A 360 -6.85 -8.13 21.79
CA ILE A 360 -6.07 -9.11 21.04
C ILE A 360 -5.64 -8.52 19.70
N ASP A 361 -4.45 -8.89 19.25
CA ASP A 361 -4.01 -8.59 17.89
C ASP A 361 -3.21 -9.73 17.25
N SER A 362 -3.16 -9.71 15.92
CA SER A 362 -2.47 -10.71 15.10
C SER A 362 -1.23 -10.14 14.42
N ARG A 363 -0.53 -9.21 15.08
CA ARG A 363 0.66 -8.59 14.48
C ARG A 363 1.72 -9.66 14.16
N VAL A 364 2.45 -9.45 13.07
CA VAL A 364 3.66 -10.22 12.81
C VAL A 364 4.77 -9.64 13.67
N ILE A 365 5.45 -10.49 14.43
CA ILE A 365 6.50 -10.04 15.35
C ILE A 365 7.81 -10.80 15.16
N SER A 366 8.90 -10.04 15.12
CA SER A 366 10.28 -10.54 15.14
C SER A 366 10.83 -10.64 16.58
N SER A 367 10.30 -9.82 17.50
CA SER A 367 10.57 -9.82 18.94
C SER A 367 9.28 -9.85 19.76
N GLY A 368 9.38 -10.15 21.06
CA GLY A 368 8.23 -10.12 21.96
C GLY A 368 8.71 -10.15 23.41
N ASN A 369 7.91 -9.63 24.35
CA ASN A 369 8.28 -9.60 25.77
C ASN A 369 7.98 -10.91 26.52
N ARG A 370 7.43 -11.89 25.79
CA ARG A 370 7.18 -13.26 26.24
C ARG A 370 7.47 -14.26 25.12
N SER A 371 7.67 -15.52 25.51
CA SER A 371 7.77 -16.63 24.57
C SER A 371 7.13 -17.90 25.14
N LEU A 372 6.61 -18.74 24.25
CA LEU A 372 6.04 -20.04 24.56
C LEU A 372 6.21 -20.98 23.36
N ASN A 373 6.90 -22.11 23.56
CA ASN A 373 7.11 -23.16 22.55
C ASN A 373 7.56 -22.63 21.17
N GLY A 374 8.53 -21.72 21.15
CA GLY A 374 9.08 -21.13 19.92
C GLY A 374 8.29 -19.94 19.36
N TYR A 375 7.11 -19.64 19.89
CA TYR A 375 6.35 -18.44 19.54
C TYR A 375 6.77 -17.29 20.46
N LYS A 376 7.17 -16.16 19.87
CA LYS A 376 7.24 -14.89 20.58
C LYS A 376 5.86 -14.27 20.61
N TYR A 377 5.54 -13.53 21.66
CA TYR A 377 4.28 -12.80 21.80
C TYR A 377 4.42 -11.65 22.79
N ILE A 378 3.44 -10.76 22.80
CA ILE A 378 3.46 -9.54 23.59
C ILE A 378 2.27 -9.52 24.53
N VAL A 379 2.55 -9.18 25.78
CA VAL A 379 1.52 -8.90 26.79
C VAL A 379 1.71 -7.50 27.38
N TRP A 380 0.62 -6.82 27.73
CA TRP A 380 0.67 -5.51 28.40
C TRP A 380 -0.55 -5.28 29.29
N GLY A 381 -0.57 -4.13 29.97
CA GLY A 381 -1.62 -3.78 30.93
C GLY A 381 -1.56 -4.69 32.16
N GLU A 382 -2.70 -5.20 32.61
CA GLU A 382 -2.76 -6.07 33.80
C GLU A 382 -1.99 -7.40 33.61
N PHE A 383 -1.71 -7.81 32.36
CA PHE A 383 -0.88 -8.98 32.07
C PHE A 383 0.63 -8.76 32.27
N ALA A 384 1.09 -7.51 32.34
CA ALA A 384 2.51 -7.21 32.44
C ALA A 384 3.09 -7.49 33.84
N GLY A 385 2.25 -7.54 34.88
CA GLY A 385 2.71 -7.33 36.26
C GLY A 385 3.21 -5.90 36.47
N SER A 386 3.48 -5.50 37.71
CA SER A 386 3.76 -4.11 38.10
C SER A 386 5.00 -3.44 37.48
N ASN A 387 5.77 -4.10 36.59
CA ASN A 387 7.06 -3.58 36.10
C ASN A 387 7.37 -3.83 34.61
N ALA A 388 6.39 -4.06 33.73
CA ALA A 388 6.69 -4.20 32.29
C ALA A 388 5.82 -3.28 31.43
N TYR A 389 6.26 -2.03 31.25
CA TYR A 389 5.71 -1.16 30.22
C TYR A 389 6.26 -1.62 28.86
N TYR A 390 5.41 -2.20 28.01
CA TYR A 390 5.75 -2.47 26.62
C TYR A 390 5.49 -1.20 25.80
N SER A 391 6.52 -0.71 25.09
CA SER A 391 6.38 0.39 24.12
C SER A 391 6.38 -0.18 22.69
N SER A 392 5.31 0.11 21.95
CA SER A 392 5.17 -0.28 20.54
C SER A 392 6.17 0.41 19.60
N GLU A 393 6.74 1.55 20.01
CA GLU A 393 7.67 2.34 19.19
C GLU A 393 9.04 1.66 18.99
N LEU A 394 9.44 0.75 19.88
CA LEU A 394 10.73 0.06 19.82
C LEU A 394 10.78 -1.07 18.78
N GLU A 395 9.63 -1.62 18.37
CA GLU A 395 9.58 -2.72 17.39
C GLU A 395 9.45 -2.27 15.93
N PHE A 396 8.81 -1.13 15.67
CA PHE A 396 8.63 -0.66 14.29
C PHE A 396 9.92 -0.14 13.66
N LYS A 397 10.91 0.29 14.47
CA LYS A 397 12.24 0.68 13.98
C LYS A 397 13.06 -0.45 13.34
N LEU A 398 12.58 -1.71 13.40
CA LEU A 398 13.24 -2.87 12.78
C LEU A 398 12.64 -3.26 11.43
N HIS A 399 11.60 -2.56 10.96
CA HIS A 399 10.84 -2.93 9.75
C HIS A 399 10.69 -1.80 8.71
N ASP A 400 11.36 -0.66 8.91
CA ASP A 400 11.53 0.39 7.89
C ASP A 400 12.79 0.17 7.03
#